data_AF-A0A834SEM7-F1
#
_entry.id   AF-A0A834SEM7-F1
#
_cell.length_a   1.000
_cell.length_b   1.000
_cell.length_c   1.000
_cell.angle_alpha   90.00
_cell.angle_beta   90.00
_cell.angle_gamma   90.00
#
_symmetry.space_group_name_H-M   'P 1'
#
loop_
_entity.id
_entity.type
_entity.pdbx_description
1 polymer ?
#
loop_
_entity_poly.entity_id
_entity_poly.type
_entity_poly.pdbx_seq_one_letter_code
_entity_poly.pdbx_strand_id
1 'polypeptide(L)'
;MALTSSYICDQEPDLVEAYTNFASTFIRSCSKEVLAACGSLLEVSVQKAAICCTAMHRGAALAAMSYLSCFLDVGLVSFLECANCTPEGSFNATAIHVISHSGEGLVSNVVYALLGVSAMSRVQALPVEYLNQGEAETLVPHWSKALADAASDYIGSKSSNGVMSDFGHMQGKGGRVLKRLVREFADAHRNMQI
;
A
#
# COMPACT_ATOMS: atom_id res chain seq x y z
N MET A 1 -16.21 13.40 -11.23
CA MET A 1 -15.97 12.19 -12.05
C MET A 1 -15.22 11.20 -11.17
N ALA A 2 -15.89 10.11 -10.78
CA ALA A 2 -15.27 9.07 -9.96
C ALA A 2 -14.23 8.35 -10.83
N LEU A 3 -12.96 8.31 -10.38
CA LEU A 3 -11.96 7.43 -10.97
C LEU A 3 -12.33 6.03 -10.46
N THR A 4 -13.17 5.30 -11.20
CA THR A 4 -13.53 3.92 -10.85
C THR A 4 -12.62 2.91 -11.54
N SER A 5 -11.73 3.37 -12.42
CA SER A 5 -10.85 2.55 -13.23
C SER A 5 -9.53 3.26 -13.47
N SER A 6 -8.44 2.48 -13.48
CA SER A 6 -7.09 2.94 -13.80
C SER A 6 -6.93 3.42 -15.24
N TYR A 7 -7.88 3.07 -16.13
CA TYR A 7 -7.90 3.54 -17.51
C TYR A 7 -7.84 5.07 -17.64
N ILE A 8 -8.44 5.80 -16.70
CA ILE A 8 -8.37 7.27 -16.70
C ILE A 8 -6.96 7.74 -16.29
N CYS A 9 -6.26 7.00 -15.41
CA CYS A 9 -4.86 7.29 -15.08
C CYS A 9 -3.95 7.08 -16.30
N ASP A 10 -4.30 6.16 -17.21
CA ASP A 10 -3.54 5.90 -18.44
C ASP A 10 -3.77 6.95 -19.54
N GLN A 11 -4.86 7.72 -19.49
CA GLN A 11 -5.12 8.80 -20.45
C GLN A 11 -4.25 10.04 -20.19
N GLU A 12 -3.97 10.34 -18.93
CA GLU A 12 -3.21 11.52 -18.52
C GLU A 12 -2.14 11.16 -17.47
N PRO A 13 -1.14 10.33 -17.82
CA PRO A 13 -0.15 9.84 -16.85
C PRO A 13 0.68 10.96 -16.23
N ASP A 14 1.03 11.99 -17.00
CA ASP A 14 1.79 13.16 -16.50
C ASP A 14 1.02 13.92 -15.42
N LEU A 15 -0.31 14.02 -15.55
CA LEU A 15 -1.17 14.65 -14.55
C LEU A 15 -1.21 13.82 -13.25
N VAL A 16 -1.29 12.50 -13.37
CA VAL A 16 -1.24 11.58 -12.21
C VAL A 16 0.09 11.71 -11.49
N GLU A 17 1.21 11.72 -12.22
CA GLU A 17 2.55 11.91 -11.65
C GLU A 17 2.66 13.27 -10.95
N ALA A 18 2.25 14.36 -11.60
CA ALA A 18 2.27 15.68 -11.01
C ALA A 18 1.41 15.77 -9.74
N TYR A 19 0.20 15.22 -9.78
CA TYR A 19 -0.72 15.20 -8.64
C TYR A 19 -0.18 14.39 -7.46
N THR A 20 0.32 13.18 -7.71
CA THR A 20 0.83 12.30 -6.64
C THR A 20 2.12 12.86 -6.02
N ASN A 21 2.97 13.52 -6.81
CA ASN A 21 4.13 14.25 -6.31
C ASN A 21 3.73 15.47 -5.46
N PHE A 22 2.76 16.25 -5.92
CA PHE A 22 2.17 17.35 -5.15
C PHE A 22 1.59 16.83 -3.82
N ALA A 23 0.75 15.81 -3.87
CA ALA A 23 0.07 15.26 -2.71
C ALA A 23 1.06 14.67 -1.69
N SER A 24 2.14 14.03 -2.17
CA SER A 24 3.24 13.57 -1.32
C SER A 24 3.93 14.72 -0.61
N THR A 25 4.20 15.82 -1.33
CA THR A 25 4.83 17.02 -0.76
C THR A 25 3.90 17.69 0.24
N PHE A 26 2.61 17.78 -0.06
CA PHE A 26 1.57 18.31 0.82
C PHE A 26 1.54 17.54 2.15
N ILE A 27 1.49 16.20 2.12
CA ILE A 27 1.48 15.38 3.34
C ILE A 27 2.75 15.58 4.17
N ARG A 28 3.93 15.67 3.55
CA ARG A 28 5.19 15.82 4.30
C ARG A 28 5.38 17.22 4.89
N SER A 29 4.83 18.24 4.25
CA SER A 29 5.18 19.64 4.54
C SER A 29 4.11 20.39 5.31
N CYS A 30 2.85 19.95 5.25
CA CYS A 30 1.75 20.61 5.96
C CYS A 30 1.72 20.25 7.45
N SER A 31 1.15 21.15 8.26
CA SER A 31 0.92 20.87 9.67
C SER A 31 -0.13 19.77 9.85
N LYS A 32 -0.01 19.02 10.95
CA LYS A 32 -0.94 17.92 11.29
C LYS A 32 -2.40 18.41 11.37
N GLU A 33 -2.63 19.66 11.77
CA GLU A 33 -3.95 20.30 11.82
C GLU A 33 -4.58 20.46 10.44
N VAL A 34 -3.80 20.94 9.45
CA VAL A 34 -4.25 21.08 8.07
C VAL A 34 -4.53 19.71 7.47
N LEU A 35 -3.66 18.73 7.72
CA LEU A 35 -3.87 17.36 7.25
C LEU A 35 -5.13 16.73 7.86
N ALA A 36 -5.39 16.97 9.14
CA ALA A 36 -6.60 16.49 9.81
C ALA A 36 -7.87 17.10 9.20
N ALA A 37 -7.86 18.41 8.92
CA ALA A 37 -8.97 19.11 8.28
C ALA A 37 -9.24 18.62 6.84
N CYS A 38 -8.21 18.13 6.14
CA CYS A 38 -8.33 17.59 4.78
C CYS A 38 -8.76 16.11 4.73
N GLY A 39 -9.26 15.52 5.80
CA GLY A 39 -9.48 14.07 5.90
C GLY A 39 -10.28 13.46 4.75
N SER A 40 -11.42 14.03 4.37
CA SER A 40 -12.23 13.53 3.24
C SER A 40 -11.54 13.67 1.89
N LEU A 41 -10.74 14.73 1.70
CA LEU A 41 -9.95 14.93 0.49
C LEU A 41 -8.77 13.95 0.42
N LEU A 42 -8.12 13.68 1.56
CA LEU A 42 -7.06 12.69 1.68
C LEU A 42 -7.60 11.28 1.43
N GLU A 43 -8.79 10.95 1.93
CA GLU A 43 -9.44 9.67 1.67
C GLU A 43 -9.64 9.44 0.18
N VAL A 44 -10.27 10.40 -0.50
CA VAL A 44 -10.48 10.32 -1.95
C VAL A 44 -9.15 10.28 -2.70
N SER A 45 -8.15 11.05 -2.26
CA SER A 45 -6.81 11.06 -2.86
C SER A 45 -6.12 9.70 -2.77
N VAL A 46 -6.14 9.10 -1.58
CA VAL A 46 -5.56 7.77 -1.30
C VAL A 46 -6.27 6.68 -2.10
N GLN A 47 -7.60 6.70 -2.17
CA GLN A 47 -8.37 5.76 -2.98
C GLN A 47 -8.01 5.87 -4.47
N LYS A 48 -7.93 7.10 -5.00
CA LYS A 48 -7.55 7.35 -6.40
C LYS A 48 -6.12 6.91 -6.70
N ALA A 49 -5.19 7.16 -5.78
CA ALA A 49 -3.82 6.68 -5.91
C ALA A 49 -3.75 5.15 -5.90
N ALA A 50 -4.53 4.47 -5.06
CA ALA A 50 -4.62 3.01 -5.06
C ALA A 50 -4.99 2.47 -6.45
N ILE A 51 -6.00 3.06 -7.08
CA ILE A 51 -6.42 2.69 -8.43
C ILE A 51 -5.29 2.93 -9.43
N CYS A 52 -4.62 4.08 -9.38
CA CYS A 52 -3.52 4.39 -10.28
C CYS A 52 -2.28 3.50 -10.06
N CYS A 53 -2.12 2.77 -8.95
CA CYS A 53 -1.09 1.75 -8.81
C CYS A 53 -1.21 0.64 -9.87
N THR A 54 -2.41 0.42 -10.40
CA THR A 54 -2.71 -0.58 -11.45
C THR A 54 -2.62 -0.01 -12.87
N ALA A 55 -2.24 1.27 -13.03
CA ALA A 55 -2.06 1.89 -14.34
C ALA A 55 -0.99 1.16 -15.16
N MET A 56 -1.17 1.11 -16.48
CA MET A 56 -0.17 0.56 -17.40
C MET A 56 1.03 1.50 -17.54
N HIS A 57 0.84 2.81 -17.35
CA HIS A 57 1.93 3.77 -17.34
C HIS A 57 2.81 3.62 -16.08
N ARG A 58 4.04 3.15 -16.27
CA ARG A 58 4.99 2.85 -15.19
C ARG A 58 5.24 4.06 -14.27
N GLY A 59 5.43 5.25 -14.83
CA GLY A 59 5.71 6.44 -14.03
C GLY A 59 4.54 6.81 -13.12
N ALA A 60 3.32 6.76 -13.66
CA ALA A 60 2.09 7.07 -12.92
C ALA A 60 1.84 6.05 -11.79
N ALA A 61 2.02 4.76 -12.08
CA ALA A 61 1.89 3.69 -11.09
C ALA A 61 2.93 3.83 -9.96
N LEU A 62 4.21 4.09 -10.29
CA LEU A 62 5.27 4.26 -9.30
C LEU A 62 5.08 5.53 -8.46
N ALA A 63 4.66 6.63 -9.08
CA ALA A 63 4.38 7.88 -8.35
C ALA A 63 3.19 7.71 -7.39
N ALA A 64 2.14 6.98 -7.81
CA ALA A 64 1.03 6.62 -6.94
C ALA A 64 1.44 5.72 -5.77
N MET A 65 2.24 4.68 -6.01
CA MET A 65 2.78 3.84 -4.93
C MET A 65 3.66 4.63 -3.95
N SER A 66 4.49 5.53 -4.47
CA SER A 66 5.32 6.43 -3.65
C SER A 66 4.47 7.35 -2.77
N TYR A 67 3.38 7.90 -3.31
CA TYR A 67 2.43 8.70 -2.55
C TYR A 67 1.73 7.90 -1.44
N LEU A 68 1.26 6.67 -1.73
CA LEU A 68 0.67 5.81 -0.71
C LEU A 68 1.66 5.46 0.39
N SER A 69 2.89 5.10 0.02
CA SER A 69 3.96 4.85 0.98
C SER A 69 4.25 6.09 1.83
N CYS A 70 4.24 7.28 1.22
CA CYS A 70 4.43 8.55 1.92
C CYS A 70 3.32 8.82 2.94
N PHE A 71 2.06 8.64 2.56
CA PHE A 71 0.91 8.82 3.46
C PHE A 71 1.00 7.88 4.68
N LEU A 72 1.28 6.61 4.43
CA LEU A 72 1.41 5.60 5.48
C LEU A 72 2.61 5.87 6.40
N ASP A 73 3.74 6.32 5.86
CA ASP A 73 4.93 6.61 6.66
C ASP A 73 4.72 7.81 7.58
N VAL A 74 4.16 8.91 7.07
CA VAL A 74 3.84 10.09 7.88
C VAL A 74 2.77 9.77 8.93
N GLY A 75 1.77 8.96 8.57
CA GLY A 75 0.78 8.42 9.52
C GLY A 75 1.41 7.59 10.63
N LEU A 76 2.32 6.67 10.29
CA LEU A 76 3.01 5.82 11.26
C LEU A 76 3.92 6.63 12.19
N VAL A 77 4.73 7.55 11.65
CA VAL A 77 5.59 8.43 12.46
C VAL A 77 4.73 9.24 13.42
N SER A 78 3.65 9.84 12.93
CA SER A 78 2.74 10.60 13.78
C SER A 78 2.05 9.74 14.83
N PHE A 79 1.79 8.46 14.56
CA PHE A 79 1.27 7.50 15.54
C PHE A 79 2.31 7.16 16.63
N LEU A 80 3.56 6.90 16.24
CA LEU A 80 4.65 6.58 17.16
C LEU A 80 5.03 7.77 18.07
N GLU A 81 4.99 9.00 17.55
CA GLU A 81 5.21 10.22 18.32
C GLU A 81 4.10 10.48 19.37
N CYS A 82 2.89 9.96 19.12
CA CYS A 82 1.68 10.27 19.89
C CYS A 82 1.39 9.29 21.03
N ALA A 83 2.38 8.48 21.44
CA ALA A 83 2.24 7.31 22.31
C ALA A 83 1.52 7.52 23.67
N ASN A 84 1.17 8.76 24.05
CA ASN A 84 0.56 9.08 25.34
C ASN A 84 -0.80 9.78 25.32
N CYS A 85 -1.40 10.17 24.18
CA CYS A 85 -2.78 10.74 24.13
C CYS A 85 -3.24 10.85 22.66
N THR A 86 -4.36 10.23 22.26
CA THR A 86 -4.99 10.52 20.96
C THR A 86 -6.12 11.53 21.13
N PRO A 87 -5.91 12.84 20.87
CA PRO A 87 -7.01 13.77 20.80
C PRO A 87 -7.89 13.44 19.58
N GLU A 88 -9.21 13.43 19.79
CA GLU A 88 -10.21 13.42 18.72
C GLU A 88 -9.93 14.59 17.75
N GLY A 89 -9.92 14.32 16.44
CA GLY A 89 -9.57 15.31 15.42
C GLY A 89 -8.07 15.43 15.10
N SER A 90 -7.21 14.58 15.65
CA SER A 90 -5.80 14.50 15.24
C SER A 90 -5.61 13.90 13.85
N PHE A 91 -4.49 14.23 13.21
CA PHE A 91 -4.09 13.58 11.95
C PHE A 91 -4.02 12.05 12.07
N ASN A 92 -3.68 11.51 13.25
CA ASN A 92 -3.68 10.08 13.50
C ASN A 92 -5.08 9.47 13.36
N ALA A 93 -6.11 10.12 13.92
CA ALA A 93 -7.49 9.69 13.76
C ALA A 93 -7.91 9.72 12.28
N THR A 94 -7.53 10.77 11.56
CA THR A 94 -7.76 10.87 10.11
C THR A 94 -7.05 9.76 9.33
N ALA A 95 -5.77 9.50 9.61
CA ALA A 95 -5.01 8.45 8.95
C ALA A 95 -5.60 7.05 9.22
N ILE A 96 -5.97 6.76 10.46
CA ILE A 96 -6.65 5.51 10.85
C ILE A 96 -7.99 5.39 10.10
N HIS A 97 -8.79 6.45 10.04
CA HIS A 97 -10.07 6.45 9.34
C HIS A 97 -9.91 6.17 7.85
N VAL A 98 -8.99 6.87 7.19
CA VAL A 98 -8.71 6.69 5.75
C VAL A 98 -8.27 5.26 5.46
N ILE A 99 -7.36 4.71 6.29
CA ILE A 99 -6.86 3.34 6.11
C ILE A 99 -7.95 2.32 6.39
N SER A 100 -8.80 2.50 7.41
CA SER A 100 -9.87 1.55 7.73
C SER A 100 -10.97 1.50 6.67
N HIS A 101 -11.32 2.65 6.09
CA HIS A 101 -12.35 2.74 5.05
C HIS A 101 -11.85 2.36 3.65
N SER A 102 -10.56 2.55 3.39
CA SER A 102 -9.98 2.30 2.06
C SER A 102 -9.08 1.05 2.00
N GLY A 103 -8.85 0.39 3.13
CA GLY A 103 -7.82 -0.63 3.30
C GLY A 103 -7.96 -1.83 2.38
N GLU A 104 -9.18 -2.35 2.20
CA GLU A 104 -9.44 -3.47 1.31
C GLU A 104 -9.04 -3.14 -0.14
N GLY A 105 -9.50 -1.99 -0.64
CA GLY A 105 -9.15 -1.51 -1.97
C GLY A 105 -7.66 -1.20 -2.13
N LEU A 106 -7.02 -0.65 -1.10
CA LEU A 106 -5.58 -0.38 -1.08
C LEU A 106 -4.78 -1.67 -1.22
N VAL A 107 -5.06 -2.66 -0.36
CA VAL A 107 -4.37 -3.95 -0.37
C VAL A 107 -4.62 -4.65 -1.70
N SER A 108 -5.87 -4.72 -2.16
CA SER A 108 -6.24 -5.36 -3.43
C SER A 108 -5.49 -4.75 -4.62
N ASN A 109 -5.47 -3.42 -4.74
CA ASN A 109 -4.80 -2.76 -5.87
C ASN A 109 -3.27 -2.85 -5.80
N VAL A 110 -2.67 -2.78 -4.61
CA VAL A 110 -1.21 -2.94 -4.45
C VAL A 110 -0.80 -4.37 -4.78
N VAL A 111 -1.53 -5.37 -4.27
CA VAL A 111 -1.31 -6.78 -4.60
C VAL A 111 -1.49 -6.99 -6.10
N TYR A 112 -2.50 -6.37 -6.70
CA TYR A 112 -2.72 -6.41 -8.15
C TYR A 112 -1.53 -5.87 -8.93
N ALA A 113 -1.02 -4.71 -8.53
CA ALA A 113 0.12 -4.08 -9.20
C ALA A 113 1.41 -4.92 -9.07
N LEU A 114 1.62 -5.58 -7.94
CA LEU A 114 2.80 -6.41 -7.68
C LEU A 114 2.76 -7.76 -8.41
N LEU A 115 1.59 -8.38 -8.50
CA LEU A 115 1.39 -9.66 -9.16
C LEU A 115 1.18 -9.50 -10.68
N GLY A 116 0.71 -8.33 -11.11
CA GLY A 116 0.38 -8.00 -12.49
C GLY A 116 -0.96 -8.59 -12.96
N VAL A 117 -1.45 -8.05 -14.08
CA VAL A 117 -2.76 -8.38 -14.69
C VAL A 117 -2.93 -9.89 -14.90
N SER A 118 -1.87 -10.59 -15.32
CA SER A 118 -1.94 -12.02 -15.62
C SER A 118 -2.15 -12.88 -14.37
N ALA A 119 -1.47 -12.58 -13.26
CA ALA A 119 -1.62 -13.33 -12.01
C ALA A 119 -2.94 -12.99 -11.32
N MET A 120 -3.41 -11.74 -11.40
CA MET A 120 -4.71 -11.36 -10.81
C MET A 120 -5.92 -11.82 -11.61
N SER A 121 -5.88 -11.79 -12.94
CA SER A 121 -6.92 -12.42 -13.76
C SER A 121 -7.04 -13.91 -13.43
N ARG A 122 -5.92 -14.56 -13.06
CA ARG A 122 -5.94 -15.93 -12.55
C ARG A 122 -6.54 -15.97 -11.14
N VAL A 123 -6.09 -15.14 -10.19
CA VAL A 123 -6.62 -15.06 -8.81
C VAL A 123 -8.14 -14.81 -8.74
N GLN A 124 -8.68 -13.90 -9.56
CA GLN A 124 -10.11 -13.61 -9.63
C GLN A 124 -10.91 -14.68 -10.37
N ALA A 125 -10.25 -15.46 -11.23
CA ALA A 125 -10.83 -16.59 -11.95
C ALA A 125 -10.45 -17.93 -11.33
N LEU A 126 -9.94 -18.00 -10.08
CA LEU A 126 -9.72 -19.26 -9.38
C LEU A 126 -11.09 -19.73 -8.84
N PRO A 127 -11.76 -20.72 -9.46
CA PRO A 127 -12.61 -21.59 -8.68
C PRO A 127 -11.75 -22.30 -7.63
N VAL A 128 -12.39 -22.91 -6.62
CA VAL A 128 -11.71 -23.54 -5.47
C VAL A 128 -10.67 -24.61 -5.89
N GLU A 129 -10.71 -25.06 -7.14
CA GLU A 129 -9.85 -26.07 -7.75
C GLU A 129 -8.47 -25.57 -8.23
N TYR A 130 -8.21 -24.26 -8.20
CA TYR A 130 -7.00 -23.66 -8.78
C TYR A 130 -5.86 -23.40 -7.77
N LEU A 131 -6.20 -23.47 -6.49
CA LEU A 131 -5.24 -23.64 -5.41
C LEU A 131 -5.03 -25.14 -5.26
N ASN A 132 -3.78 -25.58 -5.06
CA ASN A 132 -3.54 -26.98 -4.72
C ASN A 132 -4.38 -27.32 -3.48
N GLN A 133 -4.83 -28.57 -3.35
CA GLN A 133 -5.68 -28.97 -2.23
C GLN A 133 -5.01 -28.62 -0.88
N GLY A 134 -5.64 -27.76 -0.07
CA GLY A 134 -5.09 -27.26 1.20
C GLY A 134 -4.18 -26.01 1.10
N GLU A 135 -3.91 -25.50 -0.09
CA GLU A 135 -3.10 -24.29 -0.30
C GLU A 135 -3.83 -23.04 0.20
N ALA A 136 -5.14 -22.92 0.00
CA ALA A 136 -5.94 -21.81 0.56
C ALA A 136 -5.83 -21.72 2.10
N GLU A 137 -5.89 -22.88 2.76
CA GLU A 137 -5.88 -23.01 4.22
C GLU A 137 -4.49 -22.70 4.82
N THR A 138 -3.43 -22.91 4.05
CA THR A 138 -2.06 -22.63 4.47
C THR A 138 -1.59 -21.25 4.04
N LEU A 139 -2.06 -20.72 2.90
CA LEU A 139 -1.63 -19.46 2.33
C LEU A 139 -1.97 -18.29 3.24
N VAL A 140 -3.21 -18.19 3.71
CA VAL A 140 -3.66 -17.10 4.60
C VAL A 140 -2.83 -17.02 5.90
N PRO A 141 -2.67 -18.09 6.71
CA PRO A 141 -1.89 -18.00 7.94
C PRO A 141 -0.39 -17.75 7.70
N HIS A 142 0.21 -18.31 6.64
CA HIS A 142 1.62 -18.08 6.34
C HIS A 142 1.89 -16.64 5.87
N TRP A 143 1.04 -16.10 5.00
CA TRP A 143 1.16 -14.73 4.51
C TRP A 143 0.86 -13.72 5.61
N SER A 144 -0.18 -13.96 6.41
CA SER A 144 -0.51 -13.11 7.56
C SER A 144 0.64 -13.05 8.57
N LYS A 145 1.25 -14.20 8.90
CA LYS A 145 2.43 -14.25 9.77
C LYS A 145 3.62 -13.52 9.17
N ALA A 146 3.94 -13.76 7.90
CA ALA A 146 5.05 -13.09 7.24
C ALA A 146 4.86 -11.57 7.15
N LEU A 147 3.62 -11.12 6.94
CA LEU A 147 3.26 -9.70 6.94
C LEU A 147 3.43 -9.09 8.34
N ALA A 148 2.98 -9.77 9.40
CA ALA A 148 3.15 -9.34 10.77
C ALA A 148 4.64 -9.24 11.16
N ASP A 149 5.44 -10.26 10.82
CA ASP A 149 6.88 -10.27 11.07
C ASP A 149 7.58 -9.11 10.30
N ALA A 150 7.19 -8.87 9.06
CA ALA A 150 7.72 -7.76 8.26
C ALA A 150 7.31 -6.39 8.82
N ALA A 151 6.09 -6.24 9.32
CA ALA A 151 5.63 -5.02 9.98
C ALA A 151 6.41 -4.77 11.28
N SER A 152 6.68 -5.82 12.07
CA SER A 152 7.52 -5.73 13.27
C SER A 152 8.95 -5.26 12.95
N ASP A 153 9.57 -5.83 11.92
CA ASP A 153 10.87 -5.39 11.41
C ASP A 153 10.85 -3.89 11.03
N TYR A 154 9.78 -3.44 10.36
CA TYR A 154 9.62 -2.05 9.92
C TYR A 154 9.49 -1.10 11.11
N ILE A 155 8.61 -1.41 12.08
CA ILE A 155 8.42 -0.60 13.28
C ILE A 155 9.73 -0.52 14.10
N GLY A 156 10.42 -1.65 14.26
CA GLY A 156 11.72 -1.71 14.93
C GLY A 156 12.76 -0.79 14.29
N SER A 157 12.77 -0.70 12.95
CA SER A 157 13.69 0.19 12.22
C SER A 157 13.38 1.68 12.44
N LYS A 158 12.11 2.05 12.61
CA LYS A 158 11.67 3.42 12.85
C LYS A 158 11.85 3.87 14.30
N SER A 159 11.77 2.92 15.25
CA SER A 159 11.96 3.18 16.68
C SER A 159 13.44 3.32 17.09
N SER A 160 14.37 2.73 16.35
CA SER A 160 15.76 2.55 16.81
C SER A 160 16.76 3.61 16.32
N ASN A 161 16.41 4.44 15.33
CA ASN A 161 17.35 5.42 14.76
C ASN A 161 16.73 6.83 14.71
N GLY A 162 17.25 7.74 15.54
CA GLY A 162 17.09 9.20 15.41
C GLY A 162 17.81 9.81 14.20
N VAL A 163 18.20 8.99 13.22
CA VAL A 163 18.83 9.41 11.98
C VAL A 163 17.95 8.91 10.83
N MET A 164 17.39 9.88 10.11
CA MET A 164 16.56 9.73 8.93
C MET A 164 17.41 9.29 7.73
N SER A 165 18.13 8.17 7.83
CA SER A 165 18.93 7.63 6.73
C SER A 165 18.16 6.53 6.01
N ASP A 166 17.76 6.88 4.79
CA ASP A 166 17.43 6.05 3.64
C ASP A 166 16.59 4.81 3.91
N PHE A 167 15.29 4.99 3.65
CA PHE A 167 14.33 3.96 3.27
C PHE A 167 14.57 2.63 3.98
N GLY A 168 14.03 2.49 5.19
CA GLY A 168 13.93 1.24 5.95
C GLY A 168 13.21 0.16 5.14
N HIS A 169 13.91 -0.37 4.15
CA HIS A 169 13.44 -1.43 3.29
C HIS A 169 13.22 -2.62 4.19
N MET A 170 12.17 -3.39 3.93
CA MET A 170 11.87 -4.69 4.52
C MET A 170 13.06 -5.67 4.33
N GLN A 171 14.16 -5.41 5.02
CA GLN A 171 15.43 -6.11 4.97
C GLN A 171 15.62 -6.98 6.20
N GLY A 172 14.81 -6.78 7.24
CA GLY A 172 14.69 -7.72 8.36
C GLY A 172 14.23 -9.11 7.90
N LYS A 173 14.24 -10.06 8.84
CA LYS A 173 13.96 -11.47 8.53
C LYS A 173 12.53 -11.64 7.97
N GLY A 174 11.54 -11.03 8.60
CA GLY A 174 10.15 -11.06 8.15
C GLY A 174 9.99 -10.41 6.78
N GLY A 175 10.65 -9.26 6.57
CA GLY A 175 10.65 -8.58 5.27
C GLY A 175 11.19 -9.41 4.11
N ARG A 176 12.28 -10.15 4.34
CA ARG A 176 12.83 -11.09 3.35
C ARG A 176 11.93 -12.29 3.10
N VAL A 177 11.26 -12.81 4.14
CA VAL A 177 10.30 -13.91 4.01
C VAL A 177 9.09 -13.47 3.18
N LEU A 178 8.51 -12.29 3.45
CA LEU A 178 7.36 -11.81 2.68
C LEU A 178 7.72 -11.62 1.19
N LYS A 179 8.87 -11.00 0.89
CA LYS A 179 9.35 -10.86 -0.50
C LYS A 179 9.52 -12.20 -1.21
N ARG A 180 9.98 -13.22 -0.48
CA ARG A 180 10.13 -14.58 -1.02
C ARG A 180 8.77 -15.19 -1.33
N LEU A 181 7.81 -15.13 -0.40
CA LEU A 181 6.45 -15.66 -0.60
C LEU A 181 5.75 -15.03 -1.82
N VAL A 182 5.81 -13.70 -1.95
CA VAL A 182 5.23 -13.00 -3.11
C VAL A 182 5.87 -13.47 -4.42
N ARG A 183 7.19 -13.64 -4.43
CA ARG A 183 7.92 -14.12 -5.61
C ARG A 183 7.58 -15.57 -5.93
N GLU A 184 7.62 -16.46 -4.94
CA GLU A 184 7.31 -17.88 -5.10
C GLU A 184 5.88 -18.07 -5.63
N PHE A 185 4.92 -17.32 -5.11
CA PHE A 185 3.55 -17.31 -5.62
C PHE A 185 3.49 -16.79 -7.06
N ALA A 186 4.11 -15.65 -7.36
CA ALA A 186 4.14 -15.13 -8.72
C ALA A 186 4.77 -16.14 -9.70
N ASP A 187 5.87 -16.81 -9.32
CA ASP A 187 6.58 -17.79 -10.14
C ASP A 187 5.78 -19.09 -10.32
N ALA A 188 5.21 -19.64 -9.25
CA ALA A 188 4.36 -20.85 -9.28
C ALA A 188 3.16 -20.64 -10.21
N HIS A 189 2.58 -19.44 -10.20
CA HIS A 189 1.44 -19.07 -11.02
C HIS A 189 1.81 -18.42 -12.36
N ARG A 190 3.10 -18.42 -12.76
CA ARG A 190 3.58 -17.92 -14.07
C ARG A 190 3.55 -18.98 -15.17
N ASN A 191 3.68 -20.26 -14.81
CA ASN A 191 3.86 -21.38 -15.74
C ASN A 191 2.62 -22.26 -15.93
N MET A 192 1.50 -21.97 -15.28
CA MET A 192 0.23 -22.62 -15.61
C MET A 192 -0.27 -22.07 -16.95
N GLN A 193 0.12 -22.74 -18.03
CA GLN A 193 -0.43 -22.52 -19.37
C GLN A 193 -1.92 -22.86 -19.36
N ILE A 194 -2.75 -21.90 -19.78
CA ILE A 194 -4.08 -22.15 -20.33
C ILE A 194 -3.88 -22.46 -21.82
#